data_AF-A0A444GQ66-F1
#
_entry.id   AF-A0A444GQ66-F1
#
_cell.length_a   1.000
_cell.length_b   1.000
_cell.length_c   1.000
_cell.angle_alpha   90.00
_cell.angle_beta   90.00
_cell.angle_gamma   90.00
#
_symmetry.space_group_name_H-M   'P 1'
#
loop_
_entity.id
_entity.type
_entity.pdbx_description
1 polymer ?
#
loop_
_entity_poly.entity_id
_entity_poly.type
_entity_poly.pdbx_seq_one_letter_code
_entity_poly.pdbx_strand_id
1 'polypeptide(L)'
;MSEAGELNYYRLRSAQHHFDCTPEQLDEPRRRWLEGAVSRQRALEQRLLSRPEAAALVLPAPAVEQALANLREQYGDEEEFLDDLCALGLTLAGLQTLLERQIRVEQLIEQGTPAITPATNAEARALYQQYPERFTRPPRRRVEHLLITLNGEYEENQPDRVRARMEQIRETVLVEPGAFVECIKRYSECPSVLQEGDLGWVPAGHLYPQIDRVLFDEDGGLRVGQLSPPIETEVGLHLIRCNGLDAGGPVPFETVSARICQRLDEQSRARARREWLASLA
;
A
#
# COMPACT_ATOMS: atom_id res chain seq x y z
N MET A 1 -23.63 32.86 -1.92
CA MET A 1 -23.19 31.46 -2.15
C MET A 1 -24.41 30.65 -2.54
N SER A 2 -24.37 29.89 -3.63
CA SER A 2 -25.46 28.98 -4.01
C SER A 2 -25.27 27.63 -3.30
N GLU A 3 -26.34 27.07 -2.73
CA GLU A 3 -26.31 25.74 -2.10
C GLU A 3 -25.85 24.66 -3.10
N ALA A 4 -26.18 24.83 -4.39
CA ALA A 4 -25.75 23.93 -5.45
C ALA A 4 -24.22 23.89 -5.59
N GLY A 5 -23.55 25.05 -5.45
CA GLY A 5 -22.10 25.12 -5.59
C GLY A 5 -21.33 24.49 -4.44
N GLU A 6 -21.85 24.63 -3.22
CA GLU A 6 -21.32 23.92 -2.04
C GLU A 6 -21.40 22.40 -2.22
N LEU A 7 -22.54 21.90 -2.69
CA LEU A 7 -22.73 20.47 -2.95
C LEU A 7 -21.80 19.93 -4.05
N ASN A 8 -21.62 20.69 -5.13
CA ASN A 8 -20.70 20.31 -6.21
C ASN A 8 -19.26 20.24 -5.72
N TYR A 9 -18.84 21.20 -4.88
CA TYR A 9 -17.52 21.17 -4.26
C TYR A 9 -17.33 19.95 -3.35
N TYR A 10 -18.29 19.61 -2.48
CA TYR A 10 -18.18 18.40 -1.67
C TYR A 10 -18.12 17.14 -2.52
N ARG A 11 -18.93 17.02 -3.57
CA ARG A 11 -18.86 15.88 -4.50
C ARG A 11 -17.50 15.76 -5.14
N LEU A 12 -16.97 16.86 -5.69
CA LEU A 12 -15.64 16.88 -6.32
C LEU A 12 -14.56 16.41 -5.34
N ARG A 13 -14.51 17.01 -4.15
CA ARG A 13 -13.50 16.69 -3.14
C ARG A 13 -13.63 15.25 -2.61
N SER A 14 -14.85 14.78 -2.38
CA SER A 14 -15.09 13.39 -1.98
C SER A 14 -14.73 12.40 -3.09
N ALA A 15 -14.97 12.71 -4.36
CA ALA A 15 -14.61 11.86 -5.50
C ALA A 15 -13.08 11.77 -5.66
N GLN A 16 -12.39 12.90 -5.59
CA GLN A 16 -10.92 12.95 -5.60
C GLN A 16 -10.32 12.14 -4.44
N HIS A 17 -10.84 12.33 -3.22
CA HIS A 17 -10.28 11.67 -2.04
C HIS A 17 -10.50 10.15 -2.02
N HIS A 18 -11.66 9.67 -2.49
CA HIS A 18 -12.03 8.25 -2.38
C HIS A 18 -11.80 7.43 -3.65
N PHE A 19 -11.76 8.07 -4.82
CA PHE A 19 -11.71 7.38 -6.12
C PHE A 19 -10.65 7.95 -7.07
N ASP A 20 -9.91 8.99 -6.68
CA ASP A 20 -8.88 9.65 -7.50
C ASP A 20 -9.40 10.06 -8.89
N CYS A 21 -10.65 10.55 -8.94
CA CYS A 21 -11.34 10.88 -10.18
C CYS A 21 -12.37 12.01 -9.98
N THR A 22 -12.97 12.50 -11.06
CA THR A 22 -14.07 13.48 -11.01
C THR A 22 -15.44 12.78 -10.80
N PRO A 23 -16.46 13.47 -10.28
CA PRO A 23 -17.79 12.89 -10.07
C PRO A 23 -18.45 12.31 -11.34
N GLU A 24 -18.17 12.89 -12.51
CA GLU A 24 -18.72 12.48 -13.80
C GLU A 24 -18.18 11.13 -14.26
N GLN A 25 -16.97 10.77 -13.82
CA GLN A 25 -16.29 9.52 -14.18
C GLN A 25 -16.78 8.31 -13.35
N LEU A 26 -17.62 8.54 -12.34
CA LEU A 26 -18.11 7.48 -11.46
C LEU A 26 -19.22 6.65 -12.10
N ASP A 27 -19.15 5.33 -11.91
CA ASP A 27 -20.25 4.41 -12.19
C ASP A 27 -21.40 4.59 -11.18
N GLU A 28 -22.56 3.99 -11.47
CA GLU A 28 -23.76 4.16 -10.66
C GLU A 28 -23.60 3.71 -9.19
N PRO A 29 -22.96 2.57 -8.87
CA PRO A 29 -22.69 2.19 -7.48
C PRO A 29 -21.81 3.19 -6.73
N ARG A 30 -20.69 3.64 -7.32
CA ARG A 30 -19.79 4.60 -6.67
C ARG A 30 -20.44 5.96 -6.51
N ARG A 31 -21.25 6.40 -7.49
CA ARG A 31 -22.03 7.64 -7.42
C ARG A 31 -23.02 7.62 -6.25
N ARG A 32 -23.76 6.52 -6.06
CA ARG A 32 -24.68 6.39 -4.90
C ARG A 32 -23.95 6.44 -3.57
N TRP A 33 -22.79 5.78 -3.48
CA TRP A 33 -21.96 5.83 -2.30
C TRP A 33 -21.49 7.27 -2.01
N LEU A 34 -21.05 7.99 -3.05
CA LEU A 34 -20.60 9.38 -2.97
C LEU A 34 -21.71 10.29 -2.43
N GLU A 35 -22.92 10.23 -3.00
CA GLU A 35 -24.06 11.04 -2.53
C GLU A 35 -24.40 10.76 -1.05
N GLY A 36 -24.33 9.49 -0.64
CA GLY A 36 -24.49 9.11 0.76
C GLY A 36 -23.40 9.67 1.66
N ALA A 37 -22.14 9.68 1.20
CA ALA A 37 -21.01 10.24 1.93
C ALA A 37 -21.14 11.77 2.09
N VAL A 38 -21.43 12.49 1.00
CA VAL A 38 -21.65 13.95 1.01
C VAL A 38 -22.81 14.33 1.92
N SER A 39 -23.92 13.56 1.88
CA SER A 39 -25.08 13.80 2.76
C SER A 39 -24.72 13.63 4.24
N ARG A 40 -23.98 12.58 4.60
CA ARG A 40 -23.51 12.38 5.98
C ARG A 40 -22.53 13.47 6.42
N GLN A 41 -21.62 13.88 5.55
CA GLN A 41 -20.67 14.96 5.81
C GLN A 41 -21.40 16.27 6.11
N ARG A 42 -22.36 16.68 5.27
CA ARG A 42 -23.15 17.90 5.50
C ARG A 42 -23.95 17.83 6.79
N ALA A 43 -24.59 16.71 7.07
CA ALA A 43 -25.35 16.54 8.30
C ALA A 43 -24.47 16.67 9.55
N LEU A 44 -23.27 16.09 9.52
CA LEU A 44 -22.31 16.21 10.62
C LEU A 44 -21.81 17.65 10.78
N GLU A 45 -21.43 18.29 9.68
CA GLU A 45 -20.96 19.68 9.68
C GLU A 45 -22.03 20.63 10.22
N GLN A 46 -23.27 20.55 9.73
CA GLN A 46 -24.38 21.38 10.22
C GLN A 46 -24.60 21.18 11.72
N ARG A 47 -24.56 19.93 12.19
CA ARG A 47 -24.70 19.61 13.62
C ARG A 47 -23.59 20.24 14.45
N LEU A 48 -22.33 20.09 14.03
CA LEU A 48 -21.18 20.66 14.73
C LEU A 48 -21.21 22.19 14.74
N LEU A 49 -21.52 22.82 13.60
CA LEU A 49 -21.56 24.28 13.46
C LEU A 49 -22.76 24.92 14.18
N SER A 50 -23.85 24.16 14.43
CA SER A 50 -25.01 24.65 15.19
C SER A 50 -24.76 24.78 16.69
N ARG A 51 -23.65 24.25 17.19
CA ARG A 51 -23.29 24.26 18.61
C ARG A 51 -22.70 25.62 19.03
N PRO A 52 -22.95 26.09 20.28
CA PRO A 52 -22.40 27.35 20.75
C PRO A 52 -20.86 27.35 20.80
N GLU A 53 -20.24 26.19 21.04
CA GLU A 53 -18.78 26.02 21.02
C GLU A 53 -18.18 26.34 19.64
N ALA A 54 -18.93 26.10 18.56
CA ALA A 54 -18.50 26.43 17.19
C ALA A 54 -18.37 27.94 16.97
N ALA A 55 -19.29 28.73 17.55
CA ALA A 55 -19.28 30.18 17.47
C ALA A 55 -18.19 30.80 18.35
N ALA A 56 -17.83 30.14 19.46
CA ALA A 56 -16.77 30.60 20.37
C ALA A 56 -15.35 30.30 19.87
N LEU A 57 -15.21 29.42 18.86
CA LEU A 57 -13.91 29.02 18.34
C LEU A 57 -13.25 30.15 17.52
N VAL A 58 -12.05 30.55 17.93
CA VAL A 58 -11.20 31.47 17.16
C VAL A 58 -10.31 30.65 16.23
N LEU A 59 -10.50 30.81 14.92
CA LEU A 59 -9.66 30.15 13.94
C LEU A 59 -8.30 30.85 13.83
N PRO A 60 -7.19 30.11 13.62
CA PRO A 60 -5.92 30.73 13.31
C PRO A 60 -6.05 31.53 12.02
N ALA A 61 -5.69 32.82 12.05
CA ALA A 61 -5.76 33.71 10.89
C ALA A 61 -5.13 33.13 9.60
N PRO A 62 -3.95 32.46 9.62
CA PRO A 62 -3.36 31.93 8.39
C PRO A 62 -3.98 30.62 7.91
N ALA A 63 -4.88 29.98 8.67
CA ALA A 63 -5.34 28.63 8.35
C ALA A 63 -6.14 28.56 7.04
N VAL A 64 -7.04 29.54 6.82
CA VAL A 64 -7.84 29.61 5.58
C VAL A 64 -6.96 30.00 4.40
N GLU A 65 -6.03 30.93 4.59
CA GLU A 65 -5.09 31.37 3.57
C GLU A 65 -4.18 30.21 3.11
N GLN A 66 -3.66 29.43 4.06
CA GLN A 66 -2.85 28.25 3.77
C GLN A 66 -3.67 27.16 3.08
N ALA A 67 -4.91 26.91 3.52
CA ALA A 67 -5.78 25.94 2.87
C ALA A 67 -6.10 26.34 1.42
N LEU A 68 -6.31 27.64 1.17
CA LEU A 68 -6.50 28.17 -0.17
C LEU A 68 -5.23 28.08 -1.02
N ALA A 69 -4.06 28.38 -0.46
CA ALA A 69 -2.78 28.24 -1.15
C ALA A 69 -2.50 26.79 -1.56
N ASN A 70 -2.68 25.84 -0.64
CA ASN A 70 -2.52 24.41 -0.91
C ASN A 70 -3.49 23.90 -1.99
N LEU A 71 -4.69 24.48 -2.08
CA LEU A 71 -5.64 24.13 -3.14
C LEU A 71 -5.19 24.69 -4.49
N ARG A 72 -4.70 25.93 -4.52
CA ARG A 72 -4.17 26.57 -5.74
C ARG A 72 -2.94 25.86 -6.31
N GLU A 73 -2.09 25.31 -5.46
CA GLU A 73 -0.92 24.51 -5.89
C GLU A 73 -1.29 23.27 -6.71
N GLN A 74 -2.57 22.86 -6.71
CA GLN A 74 -3.07 21.74 -7.52
C GLN A 74 -3.37 22.14 -8.97
N TYR A 75 -3.33 23.44 -9.30
CA TYR A 75 -3.66 24.00 -10.60
C TYR A 75 -2.41 24.54 -11.30
N GLY A 76 -2.43 24.57 -12.63
CA GLY A 76 -1.31 25.09 -13.43
C GLY A 76 -1.18 26.61 -13.34
N ASP A 77 -2.31 27.31 -13.32
CA ASP A 77 -2.39 28.76 -13.20
C ASP A 77 -3.67 29.23 -12.47
N GLU A 78 -3.74 30.54 -12.18
CA GLU A 78 -4.87 31.15 -11.47
C GLU A 78 -6.13 31.23 -12.35
N GLU A 79 -6.00 31.26 -13.68
CA GLU A 79 -7.14 31.35 -14.60
C GLU A 79 -7.91 30.02 -14.60
N GLU A 80 -7.21 28.89 -14.73
CA GLU A 80 -7.75 27.53 -14.64
C GLU A 80 -8.48 27.31 -13.29
N PHE A 81 -7.86 27.76 -12.19
CA PHE A 81 -8.47 27.68 -10.86
C PHE A 81 -9.78 28.47 -10.75
N LEU A 82 -9.81 29.69 -11.29
CA LEU A 82 -11.01 30.54 -11.25
C LEU A 82 -12.12 30.01 -12.17
N ASP A 83 -11.76 29.46 -13.31
CA ASP A 83 -12.70 28.82 -14.25
C ASP A 83 -13.35 27.59 -13.62
N ASP A 84 -12.58 26.74 -12.96
CA ASP A 84 -13.11 25.56 -12.25
C ASP A 84 -14.01 25.96 -11.08
N LEU A 85 -13.65 27.00 -10.32
CA LEU A 85 -14.54 27.54 -9.30
C LEU A 85 -15.86 28.04 -9.89
N CYS A 86 -15.82 28.73 -11.02
CA CYS A 86 -17.01 29.20 -11.71
C CYS A 86 -17.86 28.03 -12.24
N ALA A 87 -17.22 26.99 -12.78
CA ALA A 87 -17.88 25.76 -13.24
C ALA A 87 -18.59 25.02 -12.09
N LEU A 88 -18.00 25.04 -10.90
CA LEU A 88 -18.62 24.52 -9.68
C LEU A 88 -19.76 25.42 -9.16
N GLY A 89 -19.93 26.63 -9.68
CA GLY A 89 -20.92 27.60 -9.21
C GLY A 89 -20.52 28.33 -7.92
N LEU A 90 -19.21 28.44 -7.68
CA LEU A 90 -18.60 29.09 -6.53
C LEU A 90 -17.90 30.40 -6.92
N THR A 91 -17.69 31.25 -5.92
CA THR A 91 -16.80 32.41 -6.00
C THR A 91 -15.62 32.19 -5.05
N LEU A 92 -14.52 32.91 -5.24
CA LEU A 92 -13.37 32.86 -4.32
C LEU A 92 -13.79 33.10 -2.87
N ALA A 93 -14.62 34.12 -2.62
CA ALA A 93 -15.16 34.41 -1.29
C ALA A 93 -16.07 33.28 -0.75
N GLY A 94 -16.83 32.63 -1.63
CA GLY A 94 -17.63 31.46 -1.29
C GLY A 94 -16.75 30.27 -0.88
N LEU A 95 -15.69 29.99 -1.65
CA LEU A 95 -14.72 28.95 -1.31
C LEU A 95 -14.04 29.24 0.03
N GLN A 96 -13.59 30.48 0.27
CA GLN A 96 -12.99 30.87 1.55
C GLN A 96 -13.93 30.59 2.72
N THR A 97 -15.22 30.90 2.57
CA THR A 97 -16.26 30.59 3.58
C THR A 97 -16.41 29.08 3.81
N LEU A 98 -16.33 28.26 2.76
CA LEU A 98 -16.38 26.80 2.87
C LEU A 98 -15.14 26.24 3.58
N LEU A 99 -13.95 26.71 3.23
CA LEU A 99 -12.71 26.32 3.88
C LEU A 99 -12.72 26.72 5.36
N GLU A 100 -13.21 27.92 5.68
CA GLU A 100 -13.38 28.37 7.06
C GLU A 100 -14.28 27.42 7.85
N ARG A 101 -15.44 27.03 7.29
CA ARG A 101 -16.36 26.07 7.92
C ARG A 101 -15.71 24.70 8.12
N GLN A 102 -14.98 24.19 7.14
CA GLN A 102 -14.27 22.91 7.24
C GLN A 102 -13.21 22.92 8.34
N ILE A 103 -12.38 23.97 8.38
CA ILE A 103 -11.35 24.13 9.42
C ILE A 103 -12.01 24.24 10.80
N ARG A 104 -13.12 24.97 10.91
CA ARG A 104 -13.89 25.08 12.16
C ARG A 104 -14.40 23.72 12.64
N VAL A 105 -14.96 22.92 11.73
CA VAL A 105 -15.40 21.55 12.04
C VAL A 105 -14.23 20.69 12.50
N GLU A 106 -13.11 20.72 11.79
CA GLU A 106 -11.92 19.93 12.14
C GLU A 106 -11.39 20.30 13.54
N GLN A 107 -11.28 21.59 13.84
CA GLN A 107 -10.84 22.07 15.15
C GLN A 107 -11.81 21.70 16.27
N LEU A 108 -13.13 21.72 16.01
CA LEU A 108 -14.13 21.26 16.99
C LEU A 108 -13.99 19.76 17.27
N ILE A 109 -13.75 18.96 16.22
CA ILE A 109 -13.51 17.53 16.38
C ILE A 109 -12.26 17.30 17.22
N GLU A 110 -11.19 18.04 16.94
CA GLU A 110 -9.93 17.88 17.65
C GLU A 110 -10.03 18.31 19.12
N GLN A 111 -10.64 19.47 19.41
CA GLN A 111 -10.82 19.96 20.77
C GLN A 111 -11.84 19.14 21.57
N GLY A 112 -12.86 18.60 20.90
CA GLY A 112 -13.90 17.80 21.53
C GLY A 112 -13.47 16.35 21.79
N THR A 113 -12.55 15.81 20.99
CA THR A 113 -12.04 14.45 21.19
C THR A 113 -11.24 14.38 22.49
N PRO A 114 -11.63 13.52 23.45
CA PRO A 114 -10.89 13.38 24.70
C PRO A 114 -9.42 13.02 24.46
N ALA A 115 -8.53 13.61 25.25
CA ALA A 115 -7.12 13.23 25.25
C ALA A 115 -6.98 11.75 25.62
N ILE A 116 -6.12 11.04 24.88
CA ILE A 116 -5.81 9.65 25.20
C ILE A 116 -4.67 9.58 26.22
N THR A 117 -4.62 8.49 26.98
CA THR A 117 -3.40 8.10 27.67
C THR A 117 -2.45 7.44 26.67
N PRO A 118 -1.20 7.91 26.53
CA PRO A 118 -0.23 7.29 25.63
C PRO A 118 0.04 5.84 26.01
N ALA A 119 0.15 4.98 25.00
CA ALA A 119 0.42 3.57 25.14
C ALA A 119 1.80 3.33 25.78
N THR A 120 1.80 2.42 26.74
CA THR A 120 2.99 2.06 27.53
C THR A 120 3.77 0.94 26.85
N ASN A 121 5.06 0.84 27.20
CA ASN A 121 5.88 -0.32 26.80
C ASN A 121 5.30 -1.66 27.29
N ALA A 122 4.55 -1.66 28.40
CA ALA A 122 3.88 -2.87 28.89
C ALA A 122 2.77 -3.34 27.94
N GLU A 123 1.93 -2.42 27.45
CA GLU A 123 0.89 -2.72 26.46
C GLU A 123 1.51 -3.14 25.12
N ALA A 124 2.58 -2.45 24.69
CA ALA A 124 3.30 -2.84 23.49
C ALA A 124 3.92 -4.25 23.62
N ARG A 125 4.46 -4.59 24.80
CA ARG A 125 5.02 -5.91 25.07
C ARG A 125 3.94 -7.00 25.04
N ALA A 126 2.77 -6.73 25.62
CA ALA A 126 1.64 -7.65 25.60
C ALA A 126 1.21 -7.95 24.16
N LEU A 127 1.10 -6.92 23.31
CA LEU A 127 0.75 -7.09 21.90
C LEU A 127 1.82 -7.86 21.13
N TYR A 128 3.11 -7.56 21.36
CA TYR A 128 4.24 -8.29 20.75
C TYR A 128 4.21 -9.78 21.09
N GLN A 129 3.87 -10.13 22.34
CA GLN A 129 3.76 -11.52 22.79
C GLN A 129 2.49 -12.21 22.31
N GLN A 130 1.40 -11.46 22.14
CA GLN A 130 0.12 -11.99 21.66
C GLN A 130 0.15 -12.33 20.17
N TYR A 131 0.90 -11.57 19.36
CA TYR A 131 0.96 -11.72 17.89
C TYR A 131 2.41 -11.81 17.37
N PRO A 132 3.21 -12.81 17.78
CA PRO A 132 4.62 -12.93 17.42
C PRO A 132 4.85 -13.05 15.90
N GLU A 133 3.89 -13.62 15.17
CA GLU A 133 3.93 -13.77 13.71
C GLU A 133 3.96 -12.41 12.99
N ARG A 134 3.36 -11.36 13.58
CA ARG A 134 3.39 -9.99 13.01
C ARG A 134 4.74 -9.31 13.15
N PHE A 135 5.58 -9.83 14.04
CA PHE A 135 6.91 -9.32 14.32
C PHE A 135 8.00 -10.32 13.96
N THR A 136 7.69 -11.27 13.08
CA THR A 136 8.66 -12.23 12.58
C THR A 136 8.93 -11.93 11.12
N ARG A 137 10.21 -11.81 10.76
CA ARG A 137 10.60 -11.73 9.35
C ARG A 137 10.54 -13.12 8.75
N PRO A 138 9.88 -13.32 7.59
CA PRO A 138 9.93 -14.60 6.92
C PRO A 138 11.37 -14.91 6.51
N PRO A 139 11.75 -16.20 6.45
CA PRO A 139 13.02 -16.57 5.87
C PRO A 139 13.06 -16.10 4.41
N ARG A 140 14.25 -15.74 3.95
CA ARG A 140 14.49 -15.31 2.57
C ARG A 140 15.81 -15.87 2.07
N ARG A 141 15.92 -15.98 0.75
CA ARG A 141 17.08 -16.57 0.08
C ARG A 141 17.53 -15.67 -1.05
N ARG A 142 18.83 -15.55 -1.23
CA ARG A 142 19.37 -14.93 -2.43
C ARG A 142 19.47 -15.98 -3.51
N VAL A 143 18.85 -15.79 -4.66
CA VAL A 143 18.78 -16.82 -5.69
C VAL A 143 19.09 -16.29 -7.08
N GLU A 144 19.68 -17.16 -7.90
CA GLU A 144 19.76 -16.97 -9.35
C GLU A 144 18.84 -17.96 -10.05
N HIS A 145 18.34 -17.56 -11.20
CA HIS A 145 17.26 -18.25 -11.89
C HIS A 145 17.49 -18.36 -13.39
N LEU A 146 17.32 -19.58 -13.90
CA LEU A 146 17.21 -19.91 -15.31
C LEU A 146 15.80 -20.44 -15.60
N LEU A 147 15.13 -19.90 -16.62
CA LEU A 147 13.81 -20.33 -17.10
C LEU A 147 13.89 -20.75 -18.55
N ILE A 148 13.32 -21.89 -18.90
CA ILE A 148 12.96 -22.22 -20.28
C ILE A 148 11.45 -22.43 -20.32
N THR A 149 10.76 -21.62 -21.11
CA THR A 149 9.30 -21.64 -21.23
C THR A 149 8.84 -22.87 -22.01
N LEU A 150 7.65 -23.36 -21.66
CA LEU A 150 6.98 -24.39 -22.44
C LEU A 150 6.02 -23.74 -23.44
N ASN A 151 6.14 -24.12 -24.70
CA ASN A 151 5.24 -23.67 -25.75
C ASN A 151 5.01 -24.81 -26.74
N GLY A 152 3.78 -25.35 -26.74
CA GLY A 152 3.38 -26.46 -27.59
C GLY A 152 3.37 -26.15 -29.09
N GLU A 153 3.44 -24.87 -29.49
CA GLU A 153 3.54 -24.44 -30.88
C GLU A 153 4.95 -24.65 -31.47
N TYR A 154 5.98 -24.73 -30.62
CA TYR A 154 7.37 -24.89 -31.03
C TYR A 154 7.90 -26.26 -30.59
N GLU A 155 8.41 -27.02 -31.55
CA GLU A 155 8.92 -28.38 -31.28
C GLU A 155 10.06 -28.38 -30.25
N GLU A 156 10.88 -27.33 -30.20
CA GLU A 156 11.97 -27.17 -29.24
C GLU A 156 11.51 -26.88 -27.81
N ASN A 157 10.31 -26.33 -27.64
CA ASN A 157 9.73 -25.96 -26.34
C ASN A 157 8.71 -26.99 -25.85
N GLN A 158 8.73 -28.19 -26.44
CA GLN A 158 7.98 -29.34 -25.94
C GLN A 158 8.55 -29.82 -24.59
N PRO A 159 7.70 -30.30 -23.66
CA PRO A 159 8.11 -30.65 -22.30
C PRO A 159 9.32 -31.59 -22.21
N ASP A 160 9.36 -32.65 -23.02
CA ASP A 160 10.44 -33.63 -22.99
C ASP A 160 11.78 -33.04 -23.45
N ARG A 161 11.76 -32.18 -24.48
CA ARG A 161 12.97 -31.52 -25.00
C ARG A 161 13.50 -30.50 -24.02
N VAL A 162 12.62 -29.68 -23.43
CA VAL A 162 13.00 -28.70 -22.42
C VAL A 162 13.55 -29.40 -21.18
N ARG A 163 12.92 -30.48 -20.73
CA ARG A 163 13.43 -31.28 -19.59
C ARG A 163 14.82 -31.85 -19.87
N ALA A 164 15.04 -32.45 -21.03
CA ALA A 164 16.36 -32.97 -21.41
C ALA A 164 17.43 -31.88 -21.44
N ARG A 165 17.09 -30.70 -21.99
CA ARG A 165 17.98 -29.53 -22.02
C ARG A 165 18.29 -29.02 -20.60
N MET A 166 17.29 -28.96 -19.73
CA MET A 166 17.46 -28.53 -18.33
C MET A 166 18.35 -29.48 -17.53
N GLU A 167 18.21 -30.79 -17.71
CA GLU A 167 19.11 -31.76 -17.06
C GLU A 167 20.55 -31.64 -17.57
N GLN A 168 20.75 -31.46 -18.88
CA GLN A 168 22.09 -31.25 -19.44
C GLN A 168 22.75 -29.96 -18.91
N ILE A 169 22.00 -28.87 -18.82
CA ILE A 169 22.47 -27.62 -18.22
C ILE A 169 22.84 -27.87 -16.76
N ARG A 170 21.97 -28.55 -16.01
CA ARG A 170 22.20 -28.86 -14.60
C ARG A 170 23.47 -29.70 -14.40
N GLU A 171 23.67 -30.77 -15.17
CA GLU A 171 24.88 -31.59 -15.13
C GLU A 171 26.15 -30.76 -15.38
N THR A 172 26.11 -29.88 -16.38
CA THR A 172 27.23 -28.97 -16.69
C THR A 172 27.55 -28.08 -15.49
N VAL A 173 26.53 -27.48 -14.88
CA VAL A 173 26.70 -26.56 -13.75
C VAL A 173 27.13 -27.30 -12.47
N LEU A 174 26.74 -28.56 -12.30
CA LEU A 174 27.19 -29.38 -11.17
C LEU A 174 28.69 -29.71 -11.25
N VAL A 175 29.24 -29.85 -12.47
CA VAL A 175 30.68 -30.05 -12.70
C VAL A 175 31.43 -28.72 -12.59
N GLU A 176 30.88 -27.66 -13.19
CA GLU A 176 31.47 -26.33 -13.20
C GLU A 176 30.44 -25.29 -12.73
N PRO A 177 30.36 -24.99 -11.42
CA PRO A 177 29.39 -24.02 -10.89
C PRO A 177 29.51 -22.63 -11.53
N GLY A 178 30.70 -22.23 -11.99
CA GLY A 178 30.91 -20.97 -12.69
C GLY A 178 30.14 -20.84 -14.01
N ALA A 179 29.78 -21.95 -14.65
CA ALA A 179 29.09 -21.97 -15.94
C ALA A 179 27.62 -21.53 -15.87
N PHE A 180 27.03 -21.40 -14.67
CA PHE A 180 25.59 -21.13 -14.55
C PHE A 180 25.19 -19.78 -15.15
N VAL A 181 25.97 -18.73 -14.95
CA VAL A 181 25.71 -17.39 -15.51
C VAL A 181 25.74 -17.42 -17.03
N GLU A 182 26.69 -18.14 -17.63
CA GLU A 182 26.77 -18.30 -19.08
C GLU A 182 25.61 -19.14 -19.63
N CYS A 183 25.17 -20.16 -18.89
CA CYS A 183 23.95 -20.91 -19.24
C CYS A 183 22.70 -20.03 -19.16
N ILE A 184 22.60 -19.15 -18.14
CA ILE A 184 21.50 -18.20 -18.02
C ILE A 184 21.49 -17.25 -19.22
N LYS A 185 22.63 -16.63 -19.54
CA LYS A 185 22.75 -15.71 -20.68
C LYS A 185 22.38 -16.36 -22.02
N ARG A 186 22.69 -17.65 -22.17
CA ARG A 186 22.47 -18.38 -23.42
C ARG A 186 21.07 -18.96 -23.57
N TYR A 187 20.47 -19.46 -22.49
CA TYR A 187 19.26 -20.29 -22.56
C TYR A 187 18.06 -19.73 -21.81
N SER A 188 18.25 -18.81 -20.87
CA SER A 188 17.15 -18.34 -20.03
C SER A 188 16.26 -17.36 -20.80
N GLU A 189 14.96 -17.54 -20.64
CA GLU A 189 13.90 -16.67 -21.18
C GLU A 189 13.29 -15.78 -20.08
N CYS A 190 13.91 -15.74 -18.89
CA CYS A 190 13.51 -14.85 -17.80
C CYS A 190 14.07 -13.43 -18.00
N PRO A 191 13.30 -12.35 -17.73
CA PRO A 191 13.82 -10.98 -17.76
C PRO A 191 15.05 -10.74 -16.85
N SER A 192 15.24 -11.58 -15.82
CA SER A 192 16.39 -11.51 -14.92
C SER A 192 17.73 -11.77 -15.61
N VAL A 193 17.77 -12.25 -16.86
CA VAL A 193 19.00 -12.39 -17.66
C VAL A 193 19.81 -11.08 -17.73
N LEU A 194 19.12 -9.93 -17.71
CA LEU A 194 19.77 -8.61 -17.68
C LEU A 194 20.60 -8.38 -16.41
N GLN A 195 20.31 -9.12 -15.34
CA GLN A 195 21.02 -9.15 -14.07
C GLN A 195 21.70 -10.51 -13.84
N GLU A 196 22.12 -11.17 -14.94
CA GLU A 196 22.79 -12.47 -14.91
C GLU A 196 21.98 -13.56 -14.19
N GLY A 197 20.65 -13.41 -14.17
CA GLY A 197 19.71 -14.31 -13.52
C GLY A 197 19.47 -14.04 -12.03
N ASP A 198 20.13 -13.05 -11.41
CA ASP A 198 19.94 -12.71 -9.98
C ASP A 198 18.52 -12.19 -9.74
N LEU A 199 17.78 -12.87 -8.86
CA LEU A 199 16.47 -12.43 -8.37
C LEU A 199 16.58 -11.65 -7.05
N GLY A 200 17.78 -11.50 -6.51
CA GLY A 200 18.02 -10.88 -5.21
C GLY A 200 17.48 -11.73 -4.07
N TRP A 201 17.15 -11.09 -2.95
CA TRP A 201 16.61 -11.74 -1.76
C TRP A 201 15.10 -11.97 -1.89
N VAL A 202 14.69 -13.20 -2.17
CA VAL A 202 13.29 -13.62 -2.26
C VAL A 202 12.81 -14.18 -0.91
N PRO A 203 11.73 -13.65 -0.32
CA PRO A 203 11.12 -14.22 0.88
C PRO A 203 10.29 -15.46 0.55
N ALA A 204 10.09 -16.33 1.54
CA ALA A 204 9.15 -17.44 1.42
C ALA A 204 7.74 -16.95 1.02
N GLY A 205 7.06 -17.74 0.20
CA GLY A 205 5.73 -17.48 -0.32
C GLY A 205 5.64 -16.44 -1.46
N HIS A 206 6.77 -15.95 -1.99
CA HIS A 206 6.78 -14.93 -3.05
C HIS A 206 6.92 -15.51 -4.48
N LEU A 207 7.46 -16.72 -4.63
CA LEU A 207 7.61 -17.39 -5.92
C LEU A 207 6.49 -18.43 -6.13
N TYR A 208 6.44 -19.02 -7.32
CA TYR A 208 5.53 -20.14 -7.62
C TYR A 208 5.64 -21.23 -6.54
N PRO A 209 4.52 -21.83 -6.09
CA PRO A 209 4.53 -22.80 -4.98
C PRO A 209 5.52 -23.95 -5.14
N GLN A 210 5.76 -24.39 -6.37
CA GLN A 210 6.73 -25.45 -6.70
C GLN A 210 8.17 -25.00 -6.44
N ILE A 211 8.51 -23.75 -6.79
CA ILE A 211 9.82 -23.16 -6.53
C ILE A 211 9.98 -22.85 -5.06
N ASP A 212 8.96 -22.26 -4.44
CA ASP A 212 8.96 -21.92 -3.03
C ASP A 212 9.16 -23.15 -2.16
N ARG A 213 8.52 -24.28 -2.51
CA ARG A 213 8.74 -25.56 -1.83
C ARG A 213 10.19 -26.03 -1.93
N VAL A 214 10.79 -26.04 -3.13
CA VAL A 214 12.20 -26.47 -3.31
C VAL A 214 13.18 -25.56 -2.58
N LEU A 215 12.86 -24.26 -2.53
CA LEU A 215 13.61 -23.32 -1.72
C LEU A 215 13.37 -23.63 -0.23
N PHE A 216 12.20 -23.39 0.32
CA PHE A 216 12.01 -23.29 1.76
C PHE A 216 11.59 -24.58 2.48
N ASP A 217 11.68 -25.76 1.84
CA ASP A 217 11.32 -27.05 2.46
C ASP A 217 11.98 -27.22 3.85
N GLU A 218 11.18 -27.60 4.84
CA GLU A 218 11.60 -27.78 6.23
C GLU A 218 12.60 -28.95 6.37
N ASP A 219 12.49 -29.97 5.50
CA ASP A 219 13.30 -31.19 5.57
C ASP A 219 14.61 -31.12 4.75
N GLY A 220 14.86 -30.04 4.02
CA GLY A 220 16.04 -30.00 3.16
C GLY A 220 16.06 -28.96 2.05
N GLY A 221 15.37 -27.83 2.24
CA GLY A 221 15.37 -26.74 1.28
C GLY A 221 16.78 -26.34 0.81
N LEU A 222 16.88 -25.83 -0.42
CA LEU A 222 18.16 -25.52 -1.10
C LEU A 222 19.21 -24.81 -0.21
N ARG A 223 20.42 -25.35 -0.07
CA ARG A 223 21.49 -24.70 0.72
C ARG A 223 22.31 -23.73 -0.13
N VAL A 224 23.08 -22.86 0.52
CA VAL A 224 24.04 -21.97 -0.18
C VAL A 224 24.97 -22.81 -1.07
N GLY A 225 25.09 -22.40 -2.33
CA GLY A 225 25.85 -23.06 -3.39
C GLY A 225 25.13 -24.20 -4.09
N GLN A 226 23.97 -24.66 -3.60
CA GLN A 226 23.23 -25.75 -4.23
C GLN A 226 22.39 -25.26 -5.41
N LEU A 227 22.34 -26.11 -6.44
CA LEU A 227 21.47 -25.98 -7.60
C LEU A 227 20.29 -26.96 -7.46
N SER A 228 19.08 -26.49 -7.77
CA SER A 228 17.87 -27.31 -7.73
C SER A 228 17.86 -28.41 -8.80
N PRO A 229 17.04 -29.45 -8.65
CA PRO A 229 16.55 -30.19 -9.82
C PRO A 229 15.72 -29.25 -10.72
N PRO A 230 15.42 -29.64 -11.98
CA PRO A 230 14.48 -28.90 -12.81
C PRO A 230 13.09 -28.87 -12.15
N ILE A 231 12.56 -27.67 -11.96
CA ILE A 231 11.27 -27.43 -11.30
C ILE A 231 10.28 -27.02 -12.37
N GLU A 232 9.13 -27.69 -12.44
CA GLU A 232 8.08 -27.37 -13.42
C GLU A 232 7.03 -26.45 -12.80
N THR A 233 6.65 -25.41 -13.53
CA THR A 233 5.53 -24.52 -13.23
C THR A 233 4.64 -24.36 -14.46
N GLU A 234 3.58 -23.56 -14.36
CA GLU A 234 2.72 -23.23 -15.51
C GLU A 234 3.44 -22.45 -16.62
N VAL A 235 4.57 -21.79 -16.31
CA VAL A 235 5.35 -21.02 -17.29
C VAL A 235 6.35 -21.91 -18.04
N GLY A 236 6.91 -22.89 -17.34
CA GLY A 236 7.85 -23.84 -17.92
C GLY A 236 8.75 -24.48 -16.89
N LEU A 237 10.00 -24.75 -17.25
CA LEU A 237 10.98 -25.36 -16.36
C LEU A 237 11.98 -24.34 -15.82
N HIS A 238 12.35 -24.53 -14.57
CA HIS A 238 13.20 -23.62 -13.80
C HIS A 238 14.39 -24.36 -13.19
N LEU A 239 15.55 -23.73 -13.23
CA LEU A 239 16.71 -24.09 -12.41
C LEU A 239 17.02 -22.92 -11.49
N ILE A 240 17.22 -23.21 -10.21
CA ILE A 240 17.44 -22.22 -9.18
C ILE A 240 18.73 -22.55 -8.45
N ARG A 241 19.62 -21.56 -8.30
CA ARG A 241 20.80 -21.65 -7.43
C ARG A 241 20.61 -20.76 -6.22
N CYS A 242 20.88 -21.29 -5.04
CA CYS A 242 20.83 -20.51 -3.80
C CYS A 242 22.21 -19.94 -3.48
N ASN A 243 22.32 -18.61 -3.47
CA ASN A 243 23.55 -17.87 -3.19
C ASN A 243 23.63 -17.35 -1.75
N GLY A 244 22.52 -17.32 -1.02
CA GLY A 244 22.49 -16.82 0.35
C GLY A 244 21.25 -17.27 1.11
N LEU A 245 21.40 -17.47 2.42
CA LEU A 245 20.32 -17.81 3.34
C LEU A 245 20.20 -16.73 4.41
N ASP A 246 18.97 -16.30 4.67
CA ASP A 246 18.59 -15.49 5.81
C ASP A 246 17.38 -16.18 6.45
N ALA A 247 17.58 -16.75 7.63
CA ALA A 247 16.54 -17.51 8.33
C ALA A 247 15.37 -16.61 8.79
N GLY A 248 15.50 -15.29 8.66
CA GLY A 248 14.52 -14.33 9.17
C GLY A 248 14.50 -14.38 10.70
N GLY A 249 13.30 -14.52 11.25
CA GLY A 249 13.10 -14.66 12.69
C GLY A 249 12.56 -13.42 13.38
N PRO A 250 12.41 -13.47 14.72
CA PRO A 250 11.76 -12.42 15.49
C PRO A 250 12.53 -11.11 15.38
N VAL A 251 11.79 -10.04 15.13
CA VAL A 251 12.28 -8.67 15.15
C VAL A 251 12.35 -8.22 16.61
N PRO A 252 13.52 -7.80 17.13
CA PRO A 252 13.66 -7.46 18.55
C PRO A 252 12.63 -6.42 18.99
N PHE A 253 12.04 -6.61 20.17
CA PHE A 253 10.99 -5.75 20.70
C PHE A 253 11.40 -4.27 20.70
N GLU A 254 12.66 -3.99 21.03
CA GLU A 254 13.26 -2.66 21.11
C GLU A 254 13.21 -1.91 19.76
N THR A 255 13.19 -2.66 18.65
CA THR A 255 13.12 -2.08 17.30
C THR A 255 11.69 -1.79 16.84
N VAL A 256 10.68 -2.40 17.48
CA VAL A 256 9.27 -2.29 17.08
C VAL A 256 8.38 -1.63 18.12
N SER A 257 8.83 -1.50 19.37
CA SER A 257 8.04 -0.99 20.50
C SER A 257 7.45 0.40 20.22
N ALA A 258 8.27 1.34 19.74
CA ALA A 258 7.81 2.68 19.39
C ALA A 258 6.70 2.67 18.32
N ARG A 259 6.85 1.83 17.29
CA ARG A 259 5.84 1.66 16.24
C ARG A 259 4.56 1.02 16.77
N ILE A 260 4.67 0.08 17.70
CA ILE A 260 3.53 -0.56 18.35
C ILE A 260 2.77 0.49 19.19
N CYS A 261 3.47 1.25 20.04
CA CYS A 261 2.86 2.32 20.84
C CYS A 261 2.15 3.34 19.96
N GLN A 262 2.81 3.83 18.90
CA GLN A 262 2.19 4.77 17.96
C GLN A 262 0.88 4.22 17.38
N ARG A 263 0.87 2.95 16.94
CA ARG A 263 -0.33 2.32 16.39
C ARG A 263 -1.43 2.17 17.44
N LEU A 264 -1.08 1.84 18.68
CA LEU A 264 -2.05 1.76 19.78
C LEU A 264 -2.64 3.13 20.10
N ASP A 265 -1.82 4.18 20.08
CA ASP A 265 -2.28 5.56 20.27
C ASP A 265 -3.22 6.02 19.15
N GLU A 266 -2.88 5.73 17.90
CA GLU A 266 -3.73 6.01 16.74
C GLU A 266 -5.09 5.31 16.85
N GLN A 267 -5.10 4.04 17.28
CA GLN A 267 -6.33 3.28 17.50
C GLN A 267 -7.17 3.87 18.64
N SER A 268 -6.53 4.23 19.75
CA SER A 268 -7.20 4.86 20.90
C SER A 268 -7.77 6.22 20.53
N ARG A 269 -7.04 7.05 19.77
CA ARG A 269 -7.53 8.34 19.26
C ARG A 269 -8.71 8.15 18.31
N ALA A 270 -8.62 7.22 17.36
CA ALA A 270 -9.70 6.93 16.43
C ALA A 270 -10.95 6.42 17.16
N ARG A 271 -10.78 5.62 18.21
CA ARG A 271 -11.87 5.18 19.08
C ARG A 271 -12.49 6.35 19.86
N ALA A 272 -11.68 7.14 20.55
CA ALA A 272 -12.15 8.30 21.32
C ALA A 272 -12.91 9.30 20.42
N ARG A 273 -12.37 9.59 19.23
CA ARG A 273 -13.02 10.46 18.24
C ARG A 273 -14.38 9.92 17.81
N ARG A 274 -14.47 8.62 17.52
CA ARG A 274 -15.73 7.96 17.12
C ARG A 274 -16.75 7.96 18.25
N GLU A 275 -16.34 7.66 19.48
CA GLU A 275 -17.22 7.69 20.66
C GLU A 275 -17.71 9.11 20.94
N TRP A 276 -16.83 10.11 20.82
CA TRP A 276 -17.20 11.52 20.95
C TRP A 276 -18.21 11.92 19.88
N LEU A 277 -17.93 11.68 18.59
CA LEU A 277 -18.85 11.97 17.48
C LEU A 277 -20.22 11.29 17.67
N ALA A 278 -20.23 10.05 18.16
CA ALA A 278 -21.46 9.31 18.45
C ALA A 278 -22.24 9.92 19.62
N SER A 279 -21.57 10.48 20.63
CA SER A 279 -22.23 11.19 21.74
C SER A 279 -22.87 12.52 21.32
N LEU A 280 -22.52 13.04 20.15
CA LEU A 280 -23.15 14.22 19.57
C LEU A 280 -24.45 13.88 18.82
N ALA A 281 -24.74 12.59 18.59
CA ALA A 281 -25.87 12.09 17.80
C ALA A 281 -27.09 11.80 18.65
#